data_AF-A0A940W8G8-F1
#
_entry.id   AF-A0A940W8G8-F1
#
_cell.length_a   1.000
_cell.length_b   1.000
_cell.length_c   1.000
_cell.angle_alpha   90.00
_cell.angle_beta   90.00
_cell.angle_gamma   90.00
#
_symmetry.space_group_name_H-M   'P 1'
#
loop_
_entity.id
_entity.type
_entity.pdbx_description
1 polymer ?
#
loop_
_entity_poly.entity_id
_entity_poly.type
_entity_poly.pdbx_seq_one_letter_code
_entity_poly.pdbx_strand_id
1 'polypeptide(L)' 'MRRFAKPPLLLLCALLLLSSCASTKAAKEWKPGDTVICPHCGREFALPEKLGK' A
#
# COMPACT_ATOMS: atom_id res chain seq x y z
N MET A 1 -22.74 -39.61 -6.85
CA MET A 1 -23.32 -38.30 -6.47
C MET A 1 -22.22 -37.24 -6.50
N ARG A 2 -22.03 -36.54 -7.63
CA ARG A 2 -21.04 -35.47 -7.74
C ARG A 2 -21.66 -34.20 -7.14
N ARG A 3 -21.34 -33.91 -5.88
CA ARG A 3 -21.75 -32.67 -5.22
C ARG A 3 -20.97 -31.53 -5.87
N PHE A 4 -21.58 -30.88 -6.86
CA PHE A 4 -21.19 -29.55 -7.33
C PHE A 4 -21.47 -28.55 -6.21
N ALA A 5 -20.65 -28.57 -5.17
CA ALA A 5 -20.77 -27.67 -4.04
C ALA A 5 -19.77 -26.53 -4.21
N LYS A 6 -20.32 -25.39 -4.63
CA LYS A 6 -19.88 -24.03 -4.28
C LYS A 6 -18.64 -23.45 -4.99
N PRO A 7 -18.64 -23.31 -6.32
CA PRO A 7 -17.69 -22.41 -6.99
C PRO A 7 -17.80 -20.91 -6.60
N PRO A 8 -18.96 -20.31 -6.19
CA PRO A 8 -19.01 -18.88 -5.94
C PRO A 8 -18.34 -18.46 -4.62
N LEU A 9 -18.22 -19.36 -3.63
CA LEU A 9 -17.62 -19.03 -2.33
C LEU A 9 -16.09 -18.87 -2.42
N LEU A 10 -15.44 -19.71 -3.23
CA LEU A 10 -14.01 -19.60 -3.53
C LEU A 10 -13.71 -18.36 -4.37
N LEU A 11 -14.58 -18.03 -5.32
CA LEU A 11 -14.46 -16.80 -6.13
C LEU A 11 -14.60 -15.54 -5.26
N LEU A 12 -15.52 -15.54 -4.28
CA LEU A 12 -15.70 -14.44 -3.34
C LEU A 12 -14.46 -14.21 -2.47
N CYS A 13 -13.86 -15.29 -1.94
CA CYS A 13 -12.61 -15.21 -1.19
C CYS A 13 -11.46 -14.66 -2.03
N ALA A 14 -11.33 -15.09 -3.29
CA ALA A 14 -10.30 -14.58 -4.18
C ALA A 14 -10.44 -13.07 -4.42
N LEU A 15 -11.67 -12.59 -4.69
CA LEU A 15 -11.94 -11.15 -4.86
C LEU A 15 -11.61 -10.31 -3.62
N LEU A 16 -11.89 -10.81 -2.42
CA LEU A 16 -11.55 -10.13 -1.17
C LEU A 16 -10.04 -10.05 -0.94
N LEU A 17 -9.28 -11.08 -1.32
CA LEU A 17 -7.83 -11.13 -1.16
C LEU A 17 -7.08 -10.23 -2.16
N LEU A 18 -7.64 -9.96 -3.35
CA LEU A 18 -7.01 -9.07 -4.34
C LEU A 18 -7.02 -7.59 -3.93
N SER A 19 -7.93 -7.17 -3.04
CA SER A 19 -8.08 -5.75 -2.65
C SER A 19 -6.95 -5.23 -1.75
N SER A 20 -6.17 -6.11 -1.10
CA SER A 20 -5.14 -5.70 -0.13
C SER A 20 -3.79 -5.29 -0.75
N CYS A 21 -3.58 -5.48 -2.06
CA CYS A 21 -2.25 -5.31 -2.67
C CYS A 21 -2.15 -4.13 -3.68
N ALA A 22 -3.12 -3.21 -3.71
CA ALA A 22 -2.97 -1.96 -4.44
C ALA A 22 -2.07 -0.99 -3.65
N SER A 23 -0.76 -1.31 -3.54
CA SER A 23 0.24 -0.37 -3.02
C SER A 23 0.53 0.70 -4.08
N THR A 24 -0.46 1.58 -4.32
CA THR A 24 -0.22 2.82 -5.03
C THR A 24 0.56 3.71 -4.09
N LYS A 25 1.89 3.58 -4.07
CA LYS A 25 2.79 4.54 -3.42
C LYS A 25 2.72 5.83 -4.22
N ALA A 26 1.62 6.56 -4.09
CA ALA A 26 1.50 7.92 -4.59
C ALA A 26 2.68 8.69 -4.00
N ALA A 27 3.47 9.33 -4.85
CA ALA A 27 4.54 10.20 -4.40
C ALA A 27 3.88 11.37 -3.65
N LYS A 28 3.83 11.26 -2.32
CA LYS A 28 3.40 12.35 -1.46
C LYS A 28 4.38 13.50 -1.69
N GLU A 29 3.85 14.68 -2.05
CA GLU A 29 4.63 15.91 -2.11
C GLU A 29 5.35 16.13 -0.78
N TRP A 30 6.64 16.41 -0.85
CA TRP A 30 7.45 16.69 0.33
C TRP A 30 7.16 18.10 0.82
N LYS A 31 6.82 18.22 2.11
CA LYS A 31 6.67 19.51 2.76
C LYS A 31 7.92 19.83 3.57
N PRO A 32 8.33 21.10 3.65
CA PRO A 32 9.39 21.49 4.56
C PRO A 32 9.01 21.13 6.01
N GLY A 33 9.98 20.62 6.78
CA GLY A 33 9.76 20.15 8.15
C GLY A 33 9.05 18.79 8.30
N ASP A 34 8.57 18.16 7.21
CA ASP A 34 7.96 16.83 7.29
C ASP A 34 9.01 15.76 7.69
N THR A 35 8.54 14.68 8.31
CA THR A 35 9.33 13.46 8.50
C THR A 35 8.97 12.43 7.43
N VAL A 36 9.97 11.88 6.73
CA VAL A 36 9.80 10.87 5.69
C VAL A 36 10.43 9.55 6.11
N ILE A 37 9.80 8.44 5.72
CA ILE A 37 10.30 7.09 6.00
C ILE A 37 10.93 6.52 4.73
N CYS A 38 12.17 6.04 4.83
CA CYS A 38 12.83 5.36 3.73
C CYS A 38 12.17 3.99 3.48
N PRO A 39 11.68 3.71 2.26
CA PRO A 39 11.00 2.45 1.96
C PRO A 39 11.94 1.23 1.94
N HIS A 40 13.26 1.44 1.88
CA HIS A 40 14.25 0.35 1.82
C HIS A 40 14.70 -0.12 3.20
N CYS A 41 14.86 0.81 4.16
CA CYS A 41 15.41 0.51 5.48
C CYS A 41 14.48 0.89 6.63
N GLY A 42 13.33 1.51 6.36
CA GLY A 42 12.35 1.92 7.38
C GLY A 42 12.78 3.08 8.28
N ARG A 43 13.94 3.71 8.02
CA ARG A 43 14.43 4.83 8.83
C ARG A 43 13.65 6.10 8.56
N GLU A 44 13.45 6.88 9.61
CA GLU A 44 12.86 8.22 9.57
C GLU A 44 13.92 9.29 9.31
N PHE A 45 13.56 10.28 8.49
CA PHE A 45 14.40 11.42 8.16
C PHE A 45 13.56 12.69 8.25
N ALA A 46 14.01 13.68 9.02
CA ALA A 46 13.40 15.00 9.02
C ALA A 46 13.86 15.79 7.79
N LEU A 47 12.90 16.37 7.07
CA LEU A 47 13.17 17.29 5.98
C LEU A 47 13.52 18.67 6.54
N PRO A 48 14.42 19.41 5.87
CA PRO A 48 14.75 20.77 6.28
C PRO A 48 13.55 21.71 6.12
N GLU A 49 13.55 22.81 6.87
CA GLU A 49 12.57 23.91 6.79
C GLU A 49 12.52 24.60 5.42
N LYS A 50 13.50 24.35 4.55
CA LYS A 50 13.56 24.85 3.19
C LYS A 50 13.98 23.73 2.25
N LEU A 51 13.07 23.34 1.36
CA LEU A 51 13.38 22.46 0.23
C LEU A 51 13.96 23.31 -0.91
N GLY A 52 14.83 22.74 -1.74
CA GLY A 52 15.65 23.49 -2.70
C GLY A 52 14.82 24.20 -3.80
N LYS A 53 15.03 25.52 -3.87
CA LYS A 53 14.59 26.54 -4.86
C LYS A 53 13.20 26.42 -5.48
#